data_AF-A0A3M7RL26-F1
#
_entry.id   AF-A0A3M7RL26-F1
#
_cell.length_a   1.000
_cell.length_b   1.000
_cell.length_c   1.000
_cell.angle_alpha   90.00
_cell.angle_beta   90.00
_cell.angle_gamma   90.00
#
_symmetry.space_group_name_H-M   'P 1'
#
loop_
_entity.id
_entity.type
_entity.pdbx_description
1 polymer ?
#
loop_
_entity_poly.entity_id
_entity_poly.type
_entity_poly.pdbx_seq_one_letter_code
_entity_poly.pdbx_strand_id
1 'polypeptide(L)'
;MLREIGAVHVSQVCSKSNCPKYQREMELRFRTRPKDSKEKILTWRCTGYKCGTYKSVWEGSFFSLFRKKINVIMLLIKCWAAQLTIAKTRIIAGDNVSENMIAGLFEKLRQFCSLSLDKKNITLGGFGKIVEIDESLYAKVKHWKGEI
;
A
#
# COMPACT_ATOMS: atom_id res chain seq x y z
N MET A 1 15.54 -1.77 -4.70
CA MET A 1 14.33 -2.54 -4.31
C MET A 1 12.99 -1.84 -4.64
N LEU A 2 12.35 -1.01 -3.79
CA LEU A 2 11.07 -0.33 -4.14
C LEU A 2 11.16 0.61 -5.37
N ARG A 3 12.36 1.13 -5.61
CA ARG A 3 12.72 2.04 -6.70
C ARG A 3 12.86 1.35 -8.06
N GLU A 4 13.28 0.08 -8.07
CA GLU A 4 13.54 -0.69 -9.31
C GLU A 4 12.26 -1.30 -9.89
N ILE A 5 11.24 -1.48 -9.06
CA ILE A 5 9.97 -2.10 -9.44
C ILE A 5 8.90 -1.06 -9.84
N GLY A 6 9.26 0.21 -9.99
CA GLY A 6 8.34 1.30 -10.36
C GLY A 6 7.26 1.62 -9.33
N ALA A 7 7.37 1.07 -8.11
CA ALA A 7 6.37 1.23 -7.05
C ALA A 7 6.37 2.61 -6.39
N VAL A 8 7.48 3.35 -6.49
CA VAL A 8 7.67 4.68 -5.88
C VAL A 8 8.57 5.52 -6.79
N HIS A 9 8.23 6.79 -7.02
CA HIS A 9 9.09 7.70 -7.77
C HIS A 9 10.46 7.92 -7.08
N VAL A 10 11.52 7.83 -7.87
CA VAL A 10 12.94 7.70 -7.45
C VAL A 10 13.47 8.88 -6.62
N SER A 11 12.81 10.04 -6.67
CA SER A 11 13.34 11.29 -6.10
C SER A 11 12.26 12.22 -5.54
N GLN A 12 11.11 11.70 -5.10
CA GLN A 12 10.16 12.52 -4.37
C GLN A 12 10.61 12.66 -2.90
N VAL A 13 11.72 13.40 -2.68
CA VAL A 13 11.78 14.30 -1.51
C VAL A 13 10.47 15.07 -1.57
N CYS A 14 9.69 15.21 -0.50
CA CYS A 14 8.37 15.87 -0.49
C CYS A 14 8.44 17.17 -1.31
N SER A 15 8.18 17.05 -2.62
CA SER A 15 8.76 17.99 -3.57
C SER A 15 7.72 19.06 -3.65
N LYS A 16 8.09 20.26 -3.22
CA LYS A 16 7.36 21.51 -3.47
C LYS A 16 6.64 21.39 -4.81
N SER A 17 5.36 21.02 -4.76
CA SER A 17 4.67 20.59 -5.97
C SER A 17 4.12 21.83 -6.61
N ASN A 18 4.51 22.12 -7.85
CA ASN A 18 3.89 23.22 -8.56
C ASN A 18 2.42 22.90 -8.87
N CYS A 19 1.60 23.93 -8.79
CA CYS A 19 0.21 23.84 -9.21
C CYS A 19 0.15 23.54 -10.71
N PRO A 20 -0.58 22.52 -11.17
CA PRO A 20 -0.65 22.20 -12.60
C PRO A 20 -1.24 23.33 -13.44
N LYS A 21 -2.09 24.18 -12.85
CA LYS A 21 -2.76 25.30 -13.53
C LYS A 21 -1.92 26.57 -13.60
N TYR A 22 -1.25 26.94 -12.52
CA TYR A 22 -0.52 28.21 -12.41
C TYR A 22 1.00 28.05 -12.39
N GLN A 23 1.52 26.82 -12.32
CA GLN A 23 2.93 26.48 -12.18
C GLN A 23 3.65 27.16 -11.00
N ARG A 24 2.88 27.66 -10.03
CA ARG A 24 3.37 28.25 -8.78
C ARG A 24 3.55 27.18 -7.72
N GLU A 25 4.53 27.40 -6.86
CA GLU A 25 4.76 26.57 -5.68
C GLU A 25 3.48 26.50 -4.82
N MET A 26 3.09 25.29 -4.44
CA MET A 26 1.97 25.07 -3.53
C MET A 26 2.44 25.14 -2.07
N GLU A 27 1.58 25.62 -1.19
CA GLU A 27 1.85 25.72 0.25
C GLU A 27 1.17 24.59 1.02
N LEU A 28 1.77 24.13 2.11
CA LEU A 28 1.10 23.22 3.04
C LEU A 28 0.01 23.96 3.80
N ARG A 29 -1.23 23.45 3.71
CA ARG A 29 -2.37 23.96 4.46
C ARG A 29 -3.21 22.83 5.02
N PHE A 30 -3.79 23.07 6.18
CA PHE A 30 -4.82 22.19 6.74
C PHE A 30 -6.16 22.40 6.03
N ARG A 31 -6.83 21.29 5.74
CA ARG A 31 -8.18 21.23 5.19
C ARG A 31 -9.04 20.39 6.11
N THR A 32 -10.26 20.82 6.38
CA THR A 32 -11.28 19.99 7.02
C THR A 32 -12.09 19.23 5.96
N ARG A 33 -12.45 17.98 6.26
CA ARG A 33 -13.48 17.25 5.54
C ARG A 33 -14.67 17.14 6.49
N PRO A 34 -15.90 17.39 6.01
CA PRO A 34 -16.87 18.43 6.45
C PRO A 34 -16.38 19.77 7.03
N LYS A 35 -17.21 20.82 6.89
CA LYS A 35 -16.96 22.21 7.38
C LYS A 35 -16.66 22.25 8.89
N ASP A 36 -17.27 21.34 9.66
CA ASP A 36 -17.23 21.32 11.13
C ASP A 36 -16.46 20.12 11.71
N SER A 37 -15.68 19.42 10.90
CA SER A 37 -14.87 18.30 11.42
C SER A 37 -13.67 18.80 12.21
N LYS A 38 -13.49 18.21 13.41
CA LYS A 38 -12.27 18.38 14.21
C LYS A 38 -11.03 17.81 13.50
N GLU A 39 -11.23 16.92 12.54
CA GLU A 39 -10.15 16.28 11.80
C GLU A 39 -9.64 17.16 10.66
N LYS A 40 -8.39 17.61 10.83
CA LYS A 40 -7.66 18.39 9.83
C LYS A 40 -6.73 17.47 9.04
N ILE A 41 -6.82 17.57 7.72
CA ILE A 41 -5.97 16.87 6.76
C ILE A 41 -4.94 17.87 6.23
N LEU A 42 -3.66 17.54 6.34
CA LEU A 42 -2.59 18.34 5.75
C LEU A 42 -2.54 18.08 4.24
N THR A 43 -2.51 19.14 3.42
CA THR A 43 -2.49 19.07 1.96
C THR A 43 -1.63 20.17 1.36
N TRP A 44 -1.00 19.92 0.22
CA TRP A 44 -0.45 20.97 -0.63
C TRP A 44 -1.59 21.72 -1.30
N ARG A 45 -1.64 23.06 -1.20
CA ARG A 45 -2.69 23.89 -1.79
C ARG A 45 -2.11 25.04 -2.60
N CYS A 46 -2.68 25.29 -3.77
CA CYS A 46 -2.30 26.45 -4.57
C CYS A 46 -2.86 27.74 -3.96
N THR A 47 -2.02 28.77 -3.88
CA THR A 47 -2.36 30.12 -3.42
C THR A 47 -2.81 31.06 -4.53
N GLY A 48 -2.81 30.61 -5.78
CA GLY A 48 -3.32 31.37 -6.92
C GLY A 48 -4.78 31.76 -6.72
N TYR A 49 -5.12 33.00 -7.07
CA TYR A 49 -6.47 33.54 -6.94
C TYR A 49 -7.49 32.61 -7.63
N LYS A 50 -8.50 32.17 -6.88
CA LYS A 50 -9.56 31.23 -7.33
C LYS A 50 -9.08 29.88 -7.88
N CYS A 51 -7.83 29.46 -7.62
CA CYS A 51 -7.32 28.17 -8.12
C CYS A 51 -8.00 26.97 -7.46
N GLY A 52 -8.03 26.94 -6.13
CA GLY A 52 -8.61 25.84 -5.34
C GLY A 52 -7.91 24.47 -5.45
N THR A 53 -6.93 24.30 -6.33
CA THR A 53 -6.22 23.03 -6.53
C THR A 53 -5.45 22.61 -5.28
N TYR A 54 -5.53 21.33 -4.95
CA TYR A 54 -4.80 20.71 -3.85
C TYR A 54 -4.23 19.35 -4.26
N LYS A 55 -3.19 18.91 -3.56
CA LYS A 55 -2.58 17.57 -3.68
C LYS A 55 -2.39 16.97 -2.29
N SER A 56 -2.46 15.64 -2.20
CA SER A 56 -2.10 14.93 -0.99
C SER A 56 -0.62 15.15 -0.67
N VAL A 57 -0.25 15.21 0.61
CA VAL A 57 1.18 15.20 1.02
C VAL A 57 1.83 13.86 0.64
N TRP A 58 1.01 12.83 0.44
CA TRP A 58 1.42 11.47 0.13
C TRP A 58 1.39 11.15 -1.36
N GLU A 59 1.01 12.11 -2.21
CA GLU A 59 0.92 11.94 -3.66
C GLU A 59 2.21 11.33 -4.24
N GLY A 60 2.09 10.28 -5.05
CA GLY A 60 3.24 9.58 -5.65
C GLY A 60 4.03 8.67 -4.70
N SER A 61 3.67 8.61 -3.42
CA SER A 61 4.22 7.64 -2.46
C SER A 61 3.33 6.39 -2.35
N PHE A 62 3.87 5.32 -1.75
CA PHE A 62 3.13 4.12 -1.37
C PHE A 62 1.84 4.45 -0.60
N PHE A 63 1.86 5.47 0.27
CA PHE A 63 0.69 5.84 1.07
C PHE A 63 -0.45 6.48 0.26
N SER A 64 -0.19 6.98 -0.96
CA SER A 64 -1.25 7.49 -1.85
C SER A 64 -2.23 6.40 -2.32
N LEU A 65 -1.81 5.13 -2.26
CA LEU A 65 -2.64 3.99 -2.66
C LEU A 65 -3.78 3.70 -1.67
N PHE A 66 -3.80 4.38 -0.52
CA PHE A 66 -4.76 4.14 0.55
C PHE A 66 -5.58 5.39 0.86
N ARG A 67 -6.89 5.21 1.03
CA ARG A 67 -7.82 6.29 1.38
C ARG A 67 -8.00 6.49 2.89
N LYS A 68 -7.43 5.61 3.73
CA LYS A 68 -7.56 5.65 5.19
C LYS A 68 -6.42 6.46 5.81
N LYS A 69 -6.59 6.81 7.09
CA LYS A 69 -5.55 7.47 7.88
C LYS A 69 -4.28 6.61 7.88
N ILE A 70 -3.13 7.25 7.74
CA ILE A 70 -1.84 6.54 7.71
C ILE A 70 -1.60 5.73 8.97
N ASN A 71 -2.05 6.21 10.13
CA ASN A 71 -1.92 5.49 11.39
C ASN A 71 -2.57 4.10 11.31
N VAL A 72 -3.71 4.00 10.62
CA VAL A 72 -4.39 2.72 10.37
C VAL A 72 -3.58 1.86 9.42
N ILE A 73 -3.07 2.43 8.32
CA ILE A 73 -2.25 1.69 7.35
C ILE A 73 -0.96 1.16 8.00
N MET A 74 -0.29 1.97 8.83
CA MET A 74 0.90 1.58 9.57
C MET A 74 0.60 0.46 10.58
N LEU A 75 -0.53 0.52 11.28
CA LEU A 75 -0.97 -0.57 12.16
C LEU A 75 -1.15 -1.88 11.38
N LEU A 76 -1.82 -1.82 10.24
CA LEU A 76 -2.05 -3.01 9.42
C LEU A 76 -0.74 -3.59 8.85
N ILE A 77 0.22 -2.75 8.48
CA ILE A 77 1.56 -3.19 8.06
C ILE A 77 2.30 -3.88 9.23
N LYS A 78 2.20 -3.35 10.45
CA LYS A 78 2.76 -4.02 11.64
C LYS A 78 2.13 -5.39 11.87
N CYS A 79 0.81 -5.50 11.76
CA CYS A 79 0.11 -6.77 11.88
C CYS A 79 0.51 -7.77 10.79
N TRP A 80 0.69 -7.29 9.55
CA TRP A 80 1.19 -8.12 8.45
C TRP A 80 2.60 -8.63 8.69
N ALA A 81 3.51 -7.74 9.12
CA ALA A 81 4.89 -8.09 9.43
C ALA A 81 5.00 -9.09 10.60
N ALA A 82 4.07 -9.01 11.57
CA ALA A 82 3.92 -9.96 12.66
C ALA A 82 3.20 -11.26 12.25
N GLN A 83 2.92 -11.45 10.96
CA GLN A 83 2.26 -12.63 10.39
C GLN A 83 0.89 -12.94 11.02
N LEU A 84 0.16 -11.91 11.45
CA LEU A 84 -1.17 -12.08 11.99
C LEU A 84 -2.18 -12.43 10.89
N THR A 85 -3.18 -13.23 11.22
CA THR A 85 -4.29 -13.52 10.32
C THR A 85 -5.16 -12.27 10.12
N ILE A 86 -5.96 -12.26 9.05
CA ILE A 86 -6.92 -11.19 8.76
C ILE A 86 -7.88 -11.00 9.94
N ALA A 87 -8.41 -12.08 10.50
CA ALA A 87 -9.31 -12.06 11.64
C ALA A 87 -8.66 -11.42 12.89
N LYS A 88 -7.43 -11.82 13.26
CA LYS A 88 -6.71 -11.21 14.39
C LYS A 88 -6.43 -9.73 14.14
N THR A 89 -6.04 -9.39 12.92
CA THR A 89 -5.79 -8.00 12.51
C THR A 89 -7.05 -7.15 12.60
N ARG A 90 -8.21 -7.70 12.22
CA ARG A 90 -9.51 -7.04 12.29
C ARG A 90 -9.93 -6.71 13.72
N ILE A 91 -9.64 -7.61 14.67
CA ILE A 91 -9.88 -7.39 16.10
C ILE A 91 -9.01 -6.23 16.60
N ILE A 92 -7.72 -6.20 16.25
CA ILE A 92 -6.78 -5.15 16.67
C ILE A 92 -7.11 -3.79 16.05
N ALA A 93 -7.48 -3.76 14.77
CA ALA A 93 -7.74 -2.53 14.02
C ALA A 93 -9.11 -1.90 14.32
N GLY A 94 -10.03 -2.67 14.91
CA GLY A 94 -11.39 -2.24 15.24
C GLY A 94 -12.31 -2.09 14.02
N ASP A 95 -13.54 -1.62 14.27
CA ASP A 95 -14.65 -1.69 13.30
C ASP A 95 -14.54 -0.80 12.06
N ASN A 96 -13.59 0.12 12.08
CA ASN A 96 -13.39 1.07 10.99
C ASN A 96 -12.60 0.48 9.79
N VAL A 97 -12.16 -0.78 9.90
CA VAL A 97 -11.41 -1.50 8.89
C VAL A 97 -12.13 -2.79 8.53
N SER A 98 -12.49 -2.98 7.26
CA SER A 98 -13.10 -4.24 6.81
C SER A 98 -12.04 -5.31 6.52
N GLU A 99 -12.41 -6.58 6.64
CA GLU A 99 -11.52 -7.69 6.30
C GLU A 99 -11.05 -7.65 4.85
N ASN A 100 -11.94 -7.28 3.91
CA ASN A 100 -11.58 -7.07 2.50
C ASN A 100 -10.47 -6.04 2.33
N MET A 101 -10.47 -4.98 3.15
CA MET A 101 -9.41 -3.98 3.11
C MET A 101 -8.08 -4.55 3.64
N ILE A 102 -8.12 -5.34 4.71
CA ILE A 102 -6.93 -5.98 5.29
C ILE A 102 -6.35 -6.96 4.27
N ALA A 103 -7.20 -7.83 3.70
CA ALA A 103 -6.82 -8.79 2.68
C ALA A 103 -6.17 -8.09 1.48
N GLY A 104 -6.81 -7.04 0.94
CA GLY A 104 -6.26 -6.29 -0.20
C GLY A 104 -4.96 -5.57 0.12
N LEU A 105 -4.76 -5.10 1.36
CA LEU A 105 -3.46 -4.55 1.77
C LEU A 105 -2.39 -5.64 1.84
N PHE A 106 -2.70 -6.77 2.48
CA PHE A 106 -1.76 -7.87 2.64
C PHE A 106 -1.33 -8.45 1.28
N GLU A 107 -2.28 -8.56 0.35
CA GLU A 107 -2.01 -8.97 -1.02
C GLU A 107 -1.07 -7.99 -1.72
N LYS A 108 -1.34 -6.67 -1.64
CA LYS A 108 -0.45 -5.65 -2.21
C LYS A 108 0.96 -5.72 -1.62
N LEU A 109 1.08 -5.85 -0.30
CA LEU A 109 2.38 -6.00 0.37
C LEU A 109 3.13 -7.24 -0.15
N ARG A 110 2.42 -8.37 -0.31
CA ARG A 110 3.00 -9.59 -0.89
C ARG A 110 3.45 -9.37 -2.34
N GLN A 111 2.63 -8.72 -3.17
CA GLN A 111 3.00 -8.39 -4.55
C GLN A 111 4.24 -7.51 -4.60
N PHE A 112 4.35 -6.50 -3.72
CA PHE A 112 5.57 -5.68 -3.63
C PHE A 112 6.80 -6.50 -3.28
N CYS A 113 6.70 -7.42 -2.31
CA CYS A 113 7.79 -8.34 -1.99
C CYS A 113 8.14 -9.26 -3.15
N SER A 114 7.14 -9.76 -3.89
CA SER A 114 7.36 -10.61 -5.07
C SER A 114 8.03 -9.85 -6.21
N LEU A 115 7.74 -8.56 -6.39
CA LEU A 115 8.41 -7.73 -7.38
C LEU A 115 9.88 -7.46 -6.99
N SER A 116 10.17 -7.34 -5.69
CA SER A 116 11.53 -7.15 -5.19
C SER A 116 12.41 -8.41 -5.22
N LEU A 117 11.80 -9.59 -5.31
CA LEU A 117 12.51 -10.83 -5.55
C LEU A 117 12.95 -10.82 -7.02
N ASP A 118 14.16 -10.31 -7.24
CA ASP A 118 14.84 -10.19 -8.53
C ASP A 118 14.67 -11.46 -9.37
N LYS A 119 13.78 -11.42 -10.37
CA LYS A 119 13.64 -12.51 -11.35
C LYS A 119 14.92 -12.77 -12.14
N LYS A 120 15.89 -11.85 -12.09
CA LYS A 120 17.17 -11.92 -12.83
C LYS A 120 18.23 -12.78 -12.14
N ASN A 121 18.09 -13.10 -10.85
CA ASN A 121 19.09 -13.85 -10.08
C ASN A 121 18.55 -15.15 -9.45
N ILE A 122 17.38 -15.61 -9.85
CA ILE A 122 16.88 -16.94 -9.43
C ILE A 122 17.26 -17.95 -10.52
N THR A 123 18.50 -18.42 -10.52
CA THR A 123 18.87 -19.65 -11.24
C THR A 123 18.37 -20.84 -10.42
N LEU A 124 17.21 -21.39 -10.79
CA LEU A 124 16.77 -22.70 -10.31
C LEU A 124 17.59 -23.76 -11.03
N GLY A 125 18.60 -24.28 -10.33
CA GLY A 125 19.46 -25.34 -10.84
C GLY A 125 20.75 -24.85 -11.49
N GLY A 126 21.61 -25.82 -11.81
CA GLY A 126 22.93 -25.68 -12.41
C GLY A 126 23.48 -27.06 -12.76
N PHE A 127 24.55 -27.14 -13.56
CA PHE A 127 25.10 -28.43 -14.00
C PHE A 127 25.42 -29.33 -12.78
N GLY A 128 24.81 -30.53 -12.74
CA GLY A 128 24.96 -31.48 -11.63
C GLY A 128 24.03 -31.26 -10.43
N LYS A 129 23.07 -30.32 -10.48
CA LYS A 129 22.07 -30.13 -9.43
C LYS A 129 20.70 -30.62 -9.87
N ILE A 130 20.14 -31.56 -9.12
CA ILE A 130 18.73 -31.95 -9.22
C ILE A 130 17.94 -30.96 -8.36
N VAL A 131 17.03 -30.21 -8.98
CA VAL A 131 16.10 -29.34 -8.28
C VAL A 131 14.76 -30.04 -8.23
N GLU A 132 14.34 -30.40 -7.02
CA GLU A 132 13.00 -30.91 -6.76
C GLU A 132 12.09 -29.73 -6.42
N ILE A 133 11.04 -29.56 -7.22
CA ILE A 133 9.97 -28.61 -6.92
C ILE A 133 8.85 -29.44 -6.31
N ASP A 134 8.76 -29.39 -4.98
CA ASP A 134 7.66 -30.01 -4.27
C ASP A 134 6.40 -29.17 -4.49
N GLU A 135 5.49 -29.65 -5.32
CA GLU A 135 4.20 -29.02 -5.52
C GLU A 135 3.41 -29.13 -4.21
N SER A 136 3.41 -28.05 -3.43
CA SER A 136 2.48 -27.95 -2.32
C SER A 136 1.06 -27.87 -2.91
N LEU A 137 0.39 -29.01 -3.00
CA LEU A 137 -0.99 -29.14 -3.47
C LEU A 137 -1.92 -28.41 -2.48
N TYR A 138 -2.16 -27.12 -2.70
CA TYR A 138 -3.22 -26.39 -2.01
C TYR A 138 -4.58 -26.73 -2.63
N ALA A 139 -4.97 -28.00 -2.57
CA ALA A 139 -6.33 -28.42 -2.88
C ALA A 139 -7.24 -28.04 -1.69
N LYS A 140 -8.04 -26.99 -1.84
CA LYS A 140 -9.23 -26.84 -1.00
C LYS A 140 -10.22 -27.93 -1.42
N VAL A 141 -10.36 -28.96 -0.61
CA VAL A 141 -11.41 -29.97 -0.80
C VAL A 141 -12.76 -29.26 -0.70
N LYS A 142 -13.49 -29.19 -1.81
CA LYS A 142 -14.88 -28.74 -1.82
C LYS A 142 -15.68 -29.86 -1.16
N HIS A 143 -16.32 -29.55 -0.04
CA HIS A 143 -17.27 -30.36 0.75
C HIS A 143 -17.50 -31.81 0.28
N TRP A 144 -17.18 -32.77 1.16
CA TRP A 144 -17.76 -34.12 1.20
C TRP A 144 -17.57 -34.99 -0.05
N LYS A 145 -16.33 -35.28 -0.43
CA LYS A 145 -16.03 -36.47 -1.24
C LYS A 145 -14.86 -37.23 -0.63
N GLY A 146 -15.23 -38.21 0.18
CA GLY A 146 -14.36 -39.14 0.89
C GLY A 146 -15.21 -40.24 1.51
N GLU A 147 -16.04 -40.89 0.70
CA GLU A 147 -16.58 -42.23 0.98
C GLU A 147 -16.29 -43.08 -0.24
N ILE A 148 -15.26 -43.92 -0.15
CA ILE A 148 -15.25 -45.31 -0.60
C ILE A 148 -14.37 -46.07 0.39
#